data_AF-A0A957EGZ2-F1
#
_entry.id   AF-A0A957EGZ2-F1
#
_cell.length_a   1.000
_cell.length_b   1.000
_cell.length_c   1.000
_cell.angle_alpha   90.00
_cell.angle_beta   90.00
_cell.angle_gamma   90.00
#
_symmetry.space_group_name_H-M   'P 1'
#
loop_
_entity.id
_entity.type
_entity.pdbx_description
1 polymer ?
#
loop_
_entity_poly.entity_id
_entity_poly.type
_entity_poly.pdbx_seq_one_letter_code
_entity_poly.pdbx_strand_id
1 'polypeptide(L)'
;MNRQRTTRPRSVTIMLWGVILIGAWNGGRVIVLLQQNLPAAVHAKLDPRLRLLMALIWVIFFTGTAVALWQKRPFSRHLIPNLILSYALFNLSLLALGIRTPLNQQSWLMEIVLYTGLVLFSYWAMNRPATISYFSHKESLERP
;
A
#
# COMPACT_ATOMS: atom_id res chain seq x y z
N MET A 1 16.43 27.20 -24.17
CA MET A 1 16.40 26.77 -22.76
C MET A 1 15.85 25.36 -22.71
N ASN A 2 16.72 24.35 -22.67
CA ASN A 2 16.33 22.94 -22.74
C ASN A 2 15.64 22.53 -21.43
N ARG A 3 14.31 22.34 -21.45
CA ARG A 3 13.60 21.67 -20.36
C ARG A 3 14.09 20.22 -20.29
N GLN A 4 15.04 19.94 -19.40
CA GLN A 4 15.38 18.54 -19.07
C GLN A 4 14.10 17.89 -18.53
N ARG A 5 13.46 17.04 -19.35
CA ARG A 5 12.33 16.23 -18.91
C ARG A 5 12.88 15.26 -17.86
N THR A 6 12.53 15.47 -16.61
CA THR A 6 12.85 14.53 -15.53
C THR A 6 12.03 13.25 -15.75
N THR A 7 12.65 12.28 -16.42
CA THR A 7 12.09 10.95 -16.62
C THR A 7 11.84 10.29 -15.26
N ARG A 8 10.65 9.71 -15.06
CA ARG A 8 10.32 9.03 -13.81
C ARG A 8 11.28 7.85 -13.59
N PRO A 9 11.95 7.74 -12.42
CA PRO A 9 12.79 6.60 -12.11
C PRO A 9 11.97 5.30 -12.12
N ARG A 10 12.56 4.20 -12.62
CA ARG A 10 11.90 2.88 -12.65
C ARG A 10 11.42 2.43 -11.27
N SER A 11 12.17 2.73 -10.21
CA SER A 11 11.76 2.48 -8.82
C SER A 11 10.43 3.14 -8.47
N VAL A 12 10.23 4.40 -8.84
CA VAL A 12 8.97 5.13 -8.60
C VAL A 12 7.83 4.53 -9.40
N THR A 13 8.09 4.07 -10.63
CA THR A 13 7.10 3.36 -11.45
C THR A 13 6.70 2.03 -10.83
N ILE A 14 7.66 1.24 -10.34
CA ILE A 14 7.38 -0.02 -9.64
C ILE A 14 6.57 0.23 -8.38
N MET A 15 6.94 1.25 -7.58
CA MET A 15 6.18 1.62 -6.37
C MET A 15 4.77 2.07 -6.70
N LEU A 16 4.57 2.83 -7.78
CA LEU A 16 3.24 3.22 -8.22
C LEU A 16 2.37 2.01 -8.53
N TRP A 17 2.87 1.09 -9.35
CA TRP A 17 2.12 -0.13 -9.69
C TRP A 17 1.90 -1.01 -8.47
N GLY A 18 2.88 -1.13 -7.56
CA GLY A 18 2.73 -1.86 -6.32
C GLY A 18 1.62 -1.30 -5.42
N VAL A 19 1.59 0.02 -5.22
CA VAL A 19 0.56 0.71 -4.44
C VAL A 19 -0.82 0.54 -5.10
N ILE A 20 -0.92 0.63 -6.43
CA ILE A 20 -2.17 0.38 -7.17
C ILE A 20 -2.63 -1.07 -6.97
N LEU A 21 -1.74 -2.05 -7.10
CA LEU A 21 -2.08 -3.46 -6.94
C LEU A 21 -2.56 -3.78 -5.52
N ILE A 22 -1.92 -3.22 -4.49
CA ILE A 22 -2.36 -3.40 -3.10
C ILE A 22 -3.72 -2.73 -2.88
N GLY A 23 -3.95 -1.54 -3.46
CA GLY A 23 -5.25 -0.88 -3.44
C GLY A 23 -6.34 -1.73 -4.11
N ALA A 24 -6.08 -2.23 -5.32
CA ALA A 24 -6.99 -3.09 -6.07
C ALA A 24 -7.29 -4.40 -5.34
N TRP A 25 -6.27 -5.01 -4.71
CA TRP A 25 -6.44 -6.19 -3.86
C TRP A 25 -7.43 -5.93 -2.72
N ASN A 26 -7.27 -4.83 -2.00
CA ASN A 26 -8.22 -4.46 -0.94
C ASN A 26 -9.60 -4.09 -1.51
N GLY A 27 -9.67 -3.53 -2.73
CA GLY A 27 -10.93 -3.29 -3.45
C GLY A 27 -11.67 -4.58 -3.76
N GLY A 28 -10.95 -5.61 -4.20
CA GLY A 28 -11.48 -6.96 -4.36
C GLY A 28 -12.05 -7.52 -3.05
N ARG A 29 -11.34 -7.34 -1.92
CA ARG A 29 -11.84 -7.74 -0.59
C ARG A 29 -13.14 -7.02 -0.22
N VAL A 30 -13.25 -5.73 -0.51
CA VAL A 30 -14.47 -4.95 -0.30
C VAL A 30 -15.63 -5.55 -1.10
N ILE A 31 -15.43 -5.82 -2.39
CA ILE A 31 -16.47 -6.39 -3.26
C ILE A 31 -16.93 -7.75 -2.72
N VAL A 32 -15.99 -8.64 -2.37
CA VAL A 32 -16.31 -9.96 -1.80
C VAL A 32 -17.10 -9.83 -0.49
N LEU A 33 -16.70 -8.91 0.39
CA LEU A 33 -17.40 -8.69 1.66
C LEU A 33 -18.78 -8.07 1.50
N LEU A 34 -19.01 -7.29 0.44
CA LEU A 34 -20.32 -6.74 0.11
C LEU A 34 -21.26 -7.79 -0.51
N GLN A 35 -20.72 -8.72 -1.30
CA GLN A 35 -21.47 -9.80 -1.93
C GLN A 35 -21.86 -10.91 -0.95
N GLN A 36 -21.05 -11.11 0.09
CA GLN A 36 -21.48 -11.88 1.26
C GLN A 36 -22.58 -11.07 1.92
N ASN A 37 -23.87 -11.37 1.66
CA ASN A 37 -24.96 -10.91 2.53
C ASN A 37 -24.46 -11.11 3.95
N LEU A 38 -24.28 -10.04 4.74
CA LEU A 38 -23.58 -10.05 6.02
C LEU A 38 -24.59 -10.32 7.15
N PRO A 39 -25.10 -11.54 7.41
CA PRO A 39 -25.70 -11.80 8.70
C PRO A 39 -24.60 -11.60 9.72
N ALA A 40 -24.95 -11.10 10.91
CA ALA A 40 -24.04 -11.06 12.04
C ALA A 40 -23.59 -12.51 12.32
N ALA A 41 -22.47 -12.92 11.73
CA ALA A 41 -22.01 -14.28 11.79
C ALA A 41 -21.52 -14.52 13.22
N VAL A 42 -22.35 -15.17 14.02
CA VAL A 42 -22.13 -15.52 15.44
C VAL A 42 -20.83 -16.32 15.64
N HIS A 43 -20.20 -16.81 14.56
CA HIS A 43 -18.97 -17.61 14.59
C HIS A 43 -17.77 -16.99 13.86
N ALA A 44 -17.88 -15.76 13.33
CA ALA A 44 -16.71 -15.08 12.76
C ALA A 44 -15.88 -14.43 13.88
N LYS A 45 -14.58 -14.77 13.97
CA LYS A 45 -13.64 -14.16 14.95
C LYS A 45 -13.55 -12.63 14.91
N LEU A 46 -14.02 -12.00 13.82
CA LEU A 46 -14.03 -10.55 13.68
C LEU A 46 -15.27 -10.16 12.86
N ASP A 47 -16.05 -9.19 13.38
CA ASP A 47 -17.26 -8.67 12.73
C ASP A 47 -16.98 -8.35 11.26
N PRO A 48 -17.73 -8.92 10.31
CA PRO A 48 -17.46 -8.70 8.90
C PRO A 48 -17.76 -7.27 8.44
N ARG A 49 -18.56 -6.46 9.18
CA ARG A 49 -18.66 -5.00 8.96
C ARG A 49 -17.35 -4.29 9.28
N LEU A 50 -16.66 -4.68 10.35
CA LEU A 50 -15.36 -4.14 10.71
C LEU A 50 -14.30 -4.52 9.66
N ARG A 51 -14.34 -5.75 9.14
CA ARG A 51 -13.47 -6.18 8.03
C ARG A 51 -13.67 -5.34 6.77
N LEU A 52 -14.94 -5.06 6.44
CA LEU A 52 -15.30 -4.21 5.31
C LEU A 52 -14.76 -2.79 5.49
N LEU A 53 -15.01 -2.19 6.66
CA LEU A 53 -14.50 -0.86 6.99
C LEU A 53 -12.97 -0.80 6.89
N MET A 54 -12.27 -1.79 7.46
CA MET A 54 -10.81 -1.88 7.37
C MET A 54 -10.34 -1.99 5.92
N ALA A 55 -10.96 -2.84 5.11
CA ALA A 55 -10.60 -2.98 3.70
C ALA A 55 -10.83 -1.66 2.93
N LEU A 56 -11.95 -0.97 3.17
CA LEU A 56 -12.25 0.34 2.58
C LEU A 56 -11.20 1.40 2.96
N ILE A 57 -10.80 1.46 4.24
CA ILE A 57 -9.77 2.38 4.72
C ILE A 57 -8.46 2.17 3.95
N TRP A 58 -8.04 0.90 3.78
CA TRP A 58 -6.83 0.60 3.01
C TRP A 58 -6.97 0.94 1.52
N VAL A 59 -8.12 0.68 0.90
CA VAL A 59 -8.38 1.11 -0.49
C VAL A 59 -8.20 2.61 -0.64
N ILE A 60 -8.77 3.40 0.27
CA ILE A 60 -8.69 4.85 0.24
C ILE A 60 -7.23 5.30 0.38
N PHE A 61 -6.50 4.76 1.37
CA PHE A 61 -5.11 5.15 1.58
C PHE A 61 -4.19 4.77 0.42
N PHE A 62 -4.28 3.55 -0.11
CA PHE A 62 -3.43 3.13 -1.23
C PHE A 62 -3.78 3.88 -2.51
N THR A 63 -5.07 4.04 -2.83
CA THR A 63 -5.50 4.83 -4.01
C THR A 63 -5.08 6.29 -3.89
N GLY A 64 -5.31 6.92 -2.73
CA GLY A 64 -4.90 8.31 -2.48
C GLY A 64 -3.39 8.49 -2.58
N THR A 65 -2.62 7.52 -2.09
CA THR A 65 -1.15 7.54 -2.20
C THR A 65 -0.68 7.32 -3.63
N ALA A 66 -1.35 6.46 -4.41
CA ALA A 66 -1.06 6.29 -5.83
C ALA A 66 -1.28 7.60 -6.61
N VAL A 67 -2.36 8.31 -6.31
CA VAL A 67 -2.64 9.63 -6.90
C VAL A 67 -1.58 10.66 -6.48
N ALA A 68 -1.21 10.71 -5.19
CA ALA A 68 -0.16 11.61 -4.72
C ALA A 68 1.19 11.34 -5.41
N LEU A 69 1.52 10.06 -5.59
CA LEU A 69 2.73 9.63 -6.30
C LEU A 69 2.67 9.95 -7.80
N TRP A 70 1.49 9.81 -8.42
CA TRP A 70 1.22 10.23 -9.79
C TRP A 70 1.44 11.73 -9.98
N GLN A 71 0.92 12.52 -9.04
CA GLN A 71 1.11 13.96 -8.97
C GLN A 71 2.52 14.37 -8.52
N LYS A 72 3.44 13.42 -8.32
CA LYS A 72 4.82 13.68 -7.88
C LYS A 72 4.90 14.48 -6.56
N ARG A 73 4.02 14.24 -5.60
CA ARG A 73 4.05 14.94 -4.31
C ARG A 73 5.29 14.51 -3.50
N PRO A 74 6.08 15.43 -2.93
CA PRO A 74 7.34 15.09 -2.25
C PRO A 74 7.13 14.26 -0.98
N PHE A 75 6.02 14.49 -0.26
CA PHE A 75 5.68 13.72 0.93
C PHE A 75 5.44 12.22 0.64
N SER A 76 5.12 11.84 -0.61
CA SER A 76 4.93 10.44 -1.01
C SER A 76 6.18 9.59 -0.75
N ARG A 77 7.36 10.21 -0.70
CA ARG A 77 8.64 9.56 -0.37
C ARG A 77 8.61 8.90 1.01
N HIS A 78 8.02 9.57 1.99
CA HIS A 78 7.93 9.08 3.37
C HIS A 78 6.60 8.37 3.62
N LEU A 79 5.52 8.81 2.96
CA LEU A 79 4.20 8.22 3.14
C LEU A 79 4.15 6.77 2.64
N ILE A 80 4.70 6.46 1.46
CA ILE A 80 4.58 5.10 0.88
C ILE A 80 5.24 4.03 1.77
N PRO A 81 6.51 4.17 2.21
CA PRO A 81 7.13 3.16 3.05
C PRO A 81 6.40 2.98 4.39
N ASN A 82 5.98 4.09 5.02
CA ASN A 82 5.23 4.05 6.27
C ASN A 82 3.87 3.37 6.09
N LEU A 83 3.17 3.65 4.98
CA LEU A 83 1.87 3.04 4.69
C LEU A 83 1.99 1.54 4.46
N ILE A 84 3.01 1.10 3.71
CA ILE A 84 3.29 -0.33 3.49
C ILE A 84 3.67 -1.01 4.81
N LEU A 85 4.45 -0.36 5.66
CA LEU A 85 4.80 -0.87 6.99
C LEU A 85 3.56 -1.01 7.88
N SER A 86 2.70 0.01 7.96
CA SER A 86 1.45 -0.07 8.73
C SER A 86 0.52 -1.16 8.19
N TYR A 87 0.44 -1.32 6.88
CA TYR A 87 -0.34 -2.39 6.25
C TYR A 87 0.23 -3.79 6.56
N ALA A 88 1.55 -3.94 6.49
CA ALA A 88 2.24 -5.18 6.85
C ALA A 88 1.97 -5.55 8.32
N LEU A 89 2.19 -4.61 9.24
CA LEU A 89 1.92 -4.81 10.66
C LEU A 89 0.47 -5.18 10.91
N PHE A 90 -0.47 -4.48 10.27
CA PHE A 90 -1.89 -4.79 10.37
C PHE A 90 -2.20 -6.25 9.95
N ASN A 91 -1.72 -6.70 8.78
CA ASN A 91 -1.97 -8.06 8.32
C ASN A 91 -1.29 -9.11 9.21
N LEU A 92 -0.07 -8.83 9.67
CA LEU A 92 0.65 -9.72 10.59
C LEU A 92 -0.03 -9.80 11.97
N SER A 93 -0.59 -8.71 12.48
CA SER A 93 -1.38 -8.72 13.72
C SER A 93 -2.65 -9.56 13.57
N LEU A 94 -3.36 -9.47 12.43
CA LEU A 94 -4.51 -10.34 12.17
C LEU A 94 -4.11 -11.82 12.12
N LEU A 95 -2.95 -12.12 11.51
CA LEU A 95 -2.41 -13.47 11.45
C LEU A 95 -2.04 -14.00 12.84
N ALA A 96 -1.42 -13.18 13.69
CA ALA A 96 -1.06 -13.50 15.07
C ALA A 96 -2.30 -13.76 15.95
N LEU A 97 -3.39 -12.99 15.76
CA LEU A 97 -4.67 -13.19 16.44
C LEU A 97 -5.45 -14.43 15.93
N GLY A 98 -4.89 -15.17 14.96
CA GLY A 98 -5.52 -16.35 14.40
C GLY A 98 -6.79 -16.02 13.60
N ILE A 99 -6.93 -14.78 13.12
CA ILE A 99 -7.95 -14.36 12.16
C ILE A 99 -7.41 -14.74 10.78
N ARG A 100 -7.48 -16.04 10.47
CA ARG A 100 -6.91 -16.63 9.25
C ARG A 100 -7.99 -16.84 8.20
N THR A 101 -7.68 -16.54 6.95
CA THR A 101 -8.40 -17.08 5.79
C THR A 101 -7.93 -18.52 5.54
N PRO A 102 -8.72 -19.36 4.83
CA PRO A 102 -8.33 -20.73 4.49
C PRO A 102 -6.97 -20.83 3.78
N LEU A 103 -6.63 -19.83 2.94
CA LEU A 103 -5.33 -19.75 2.27
C LEU A 103 -4.14 -19.51 3.22
N ASN A 104 -4.34 -18.81 4.35
CA ASN A 104 -3.24 -18.36 5.21
C ASN A 104 -2.83 -19.39 6.26
N GLN A 105 -3.48 -20.57 6.33
CA GLN A 105 -3.14 -21.57 7.33
C GLN A 105 -1.78 -22.25 7.08
N GLN A 106 -1.31 -22.31 5.83
CA GLN A 106 -0.15 -23.11 5.44
C GLN A 106 1.12 -22.31 5.14
N SER A 107 1.05 -20.96 5.08
CA SER A 107 2.15 -20.14 4.53
C SER A 107 2.47 -18.85 5.30
N TRP A 108 2.28 -18.85 6.63
CA TRP A 108 2.54 -17.66 7.47
C TRP A 108 3.99 -17.13 7.39
N LEU A 109 4.97 -18.04 7.30
CA LEU A 109 6.39 -17.67 7.11
C LEU A 109 6.59 -16.92 5.79
N MET A 110 5.94 -17.37 4.72
CA MET A 110 6.03 -16.73 3.41
C MET A 110 5.40 -15.34 3.43
N GLU A 111 4.29 -15.16 4.14
CA GLU A 111 3.70 -13.82 4.34
C GLU A 111 4.63 -12.88 5.09
N ILE A 112 5.28 -13.33 6.17
CA ILE A 112 6.26 -12.50 6.91
C ILE A 112 7.41 -12.09 6.00
N VAL A 113 7.99 -13.03 5.25
CA VAL A 113 9.10 -12.75 4.32
C VAL A 113 8.65 -11.76 3.24
N LEU A 114 7.46 -11.96 2.67
CA LEU A 114 6.93 -11.10 1.62
C LEU A 114 6.66 -9.68 2.14
N TYR A 115 6.00 -9.53 3.29
CA TYR A 115 5.75 -8.22 3.88
C TYR A 115 7.04 -7.51 4.29
N THR A 116 7.99 -8.23 4.89
CA THR A 116 9.30 -7.67 5.26
C THR A 116 10.06 -7.21 4.01
N GLY A 117 10.06 -8.03 2.96
CA GLY A 117 10.67 -7.69 1.67
C GLY A 117 10.03 -6.45 1.03
N LEU A 118 8.70 -6.34 1.05
CA LEU A 118 7.97 -5.17 0.54
C LEU A 118 8.33 -3.89 1.31
N VAL A 119 8.40 -3.97 2.65
CA VAL A 119 8.79 -2.83 3.48
C VAL A 119 10.21 -2.39 3.14
N LEU A 120 11.18 -3.29 3.20
CA LEU A 120 12.59 -2.98 2.90
C LEU A 120 12.76 -2.42 1.49
N PHE A 121 12.12 -3.05 0.51
CA PHE A 121 12.13 -2.59 -0.88
C PHE A 121 11.53 -1.19 -1.02
N SER A 122 10.40 -0.91 -0.36
CA SER A 122 9.76 0.40 -0.43
C SER A 122 10.64 1.51 0.15
N TYR A 123 11.29 1.27 1.29
CA TYR A 123 12.24 2.20 1.88
C TYR A 123 13.43 2.46 0.95
N TRP A 124 14.02 1.40 0.38
CA TRP A 124 15.11 1.55 -0.58
C TRP A 124 14.68 2.29 -1.86
N ALA A 125 13.55 1.90 -2.45
CA ALA A 125 13.06 2.43 -3.72
C ALA A 125 12.71 3.92 -3.63
N MET A 126 12.17 4.36 -2.49
CA MET A 126 11.78 5.75 -2.27
C MET A 126 12.94 6.65 -1.81
N ASN A 127 13.96 6.10 -1.14
CA ASN A 127 15.07 6.89 -0.60
C ASN A 127 16.36 6.87 -1.44
N ARG A 128 16.40 6.19 -2.59
CA ARG A 128 17.56 6.22 -3.48
C ARG A 128 17.76 7.61 -4.13
N PRO A 129 19.02 8.02 -4.45
CA PRO A 129 19.33 9.35 -4.99
C PRO A 129 18.50 9.75 -6.21
N ALA A 130 18.29 8.84 -7.16
CA ALA A 130 17.49 9.10 -8.35
C ALA A 130 16.03 9.47 -8.03
N THR A 131 15.45 8.86 -6.99
CA THR A 131 14.10 9.19 -6.53
C THR A 131 14.08 10.53 -5.80
N ILE A 132 15.10 10.81 -4.98
CA ILE A 132 15.23 12.09 -4.28
C ILE A 132 15.28 13.25 -5.28
N SER A 133 16.15 13.18 -6.29
CA SER A 133 16.28 14.22 -7.33
C SER A 133 15.00 14.41 -8.14
N TYR A 134 14.23 13.34 -8.36
CA TYR A 134 12.97 13.40 -9.08
C TYR A 134 11.90 14.24 -8.37
N PHE A 135 11.83 14.15 -7.04
CA PHE A 135 10.89 14.94 -6.24
C PHE A 135 11.38 16.37 -5.97
N SER A 136 12.69 16.57 -5.75
CA SER A 136 13.25 17.90 -5.48
C SER A 136 13.20 18.84 -6.69
N HIS A 137 13.38 18.31 -7.91
CA HIS A 137 13.30 19.12 -9.14
C HIS A 137 11.89 19.69 -9.38
N LYS A 138 10.85 19.06 -8.83
CA LYS A 138 9.49 19.59 -8.89
C LYS A 138 9.31 20.74 -7.90
N GLU A 139 9.82 20.62 -6.67
CA GLU A 139 9.74 21.70 -5.69
C GLU A 139 10.44 22.98 -6.18
N SER A 140 11.58 22.88 -6.85
CA SER A 140 12.29 24.07 -7.38
C SER A 140 11.52 24.80 -8.49
N LEU A 141 10.56 24.13 -9.14
CA LEU A 141 9.72 24.74 -10.18
C LEU A 141 8.41 25.31 -9.62
N GLU A 142 8.03 24.94 -8.40
CA GLU A 142 6.78 25.38 -7.74
C GLU A 142 7.02 26.45 -6.65
N ARG A 143 8.28 26.80 -6.34
CA ARG A 143 8.61 27.94 -5.46
C ARG A 143 8.63 29.24 -6.30
N PRO A 144 7.77 30.23 -5.98
CA PRO A 144 7.75 31.52 -6.67
C PRO A 144 9.00 32.36 -6.39
#